data_AF-A0A3D8YJG8-F1
#
_entry.id   AF-A0A3D8YJG8-F1
#
_cell.length_a   1.000
_cell.length_b   1.000
_cell.length_c   1.000
_cell.angle_alpha   90.00
_cell.angle_beta   90.00
_cell.angle_gamma   90.00
#
_symmetry.space_group_name_H-M   'P 1'
#
loop_
_entity.id
_entity.type
_entity.pdbx_description
1 polymer ?
#
loop_
_entity_poly.entity_id
_entity_poly.type
_entity_poly.pdbx_seq_one_letter_code
_entity_poly.pdbx_strand_id
1 'polypeptide(L)'
;MYQANIRDLITKLPQSNKTEHFLMNKFSNQDKVQQLQRQISQQLDQQYNELLANEKAKLDQYVEVHHNLEPLKKEIESESINLDTDKLPDIKATMLEKAKNDEHFDKIEQLFDRLDQSLNG
;
A
#
# COMPACT_ATOMS: atom_id res chain seq x y z
N MET A 1 -21.95 -16.97 -8.91
CA MET A 1 -21.05 -16.32 -7.95
C MET A 1 -19.63 -16.68 -8.35
N TYR A 2 -18.84 -15.72 -8.82
CA TYR A 2 -17.41 -15.98 -9.10
C TYR A 2 -16.72 -16.07 -7.74
N GLN A 3 -16.41 -17.29 -7.29
CA GLN A 3 -15.41 -17.46 -6.24
C GLN A 3 -14.13 -16.85 -6.80
N ALA A 4 -13.70 -15.72 -6.23
CA ALA A 4 -12.36 -15.21 -6.48
C ALA A 4 -11.40 -16.36 -6.14
N ASN A 5 -10.79 -16.95 -7.17
CA ASN A 5 -9.90 -18.07 -6.99
C ASN A 5 -8.72 -17.51 -6.19
N ILE A 6 -8.48 -18.03 -4.98
CA ILE A 6 -7.33 -17.69 -4.12
C ILE A 6 -6.03 -17.73 -4.95
N ARG A 7 -6.01 -18.49 -6.04
CA ARG A 7 -4.91 -18.62 -7.00
C ARG A 7 -4.71 -17.39 -7.90
N ASP A 8 -5.77 -16.68 -8.31
CA ASP A 8 -5.63 -15.42 -9.06
C ASP A 8 -5.12 -14.28 -8.15
N LEU A 9 -5.38 -14.38 -6.84
CA LEU A 9 -4.85 -13.45 -5.84
C LEU A 9 -3.33 -13.56 -5.67
N ILE A 10 -2.71 -14.70 -6.05
CA ILE A 10 -1.24 -14.87 -6.04
C ILE A 10 -0.58 -13.81 -6.93
N THR A 11 -1.16 -13.51 -8.09
CA THR A 11 -0.64 -12.50 -9.01
C THR A 11 -0.71 -11.08 -8.48
N LYS A 12 -1.55 -10.85 -7.46
CA LYS A 12 -1.76 -9.56 -6.77
C LYS A 12 -0.88 -9.41 -5.54
N LEU A 13 -0.09 -10.42 -5.19
CA LEU A 13 0.85 -10.35 -4.08
C LEU A 13 2.05 -9.45 -4.44
N PRO A 14 2.65 -8.76 -3.46
CA PRO A 14 3.81 -7.89 -3.68
C PRO A 14 5.04 -8.61 -4.25
N GLN A 15 5.11 -9.94 -4.05
CA GLN A 15 6.21 -10.80 -4.50
C GLN A 15 5.99 -11.34 -5.92
N SER A 16 4.83 -11.06 -6.53
CA SER A 16 4.54 -11.42 -7.92
C SER A 16 5.41 -10.60 -8.88
N ASN A 17 5.69 -11.17 -10.05
CA ASN A 17 6.35 -10.46 -11.14
C ASN A 17 5.54 -9.20 -11.51
N LYS A 18 6.18 -8.03 -11.51
CA LYS A 18 5.53 -6.73 -11.80
C LYS A 18 4.75 -6.75 -13.12
N THR A 19 5.24 -7.47 -14.12
CA THR A 19 4.60 -7.61 -15.43
C THR A 19 3.32 -8.43 -15.34
N GLU A 20 3.35 -9.59 -14.67
CA GLU A 20 2.19 -10.45 -14.46
C GLU A 20 1.15 -9.74 -13.57
N HIS A 21 1.60 -9.08 -12.51
CA HIS A 21 0.76 -8.25 -11.65
C HIS A 21 0.04 -7.14 -12.43
N PHE A 22 0.73 -6.46 -13.33
CA PHE A 22 0.12 -5.43 -14.18
C PHE A 22 -0.89 -6.03 -15.16
N LEU A 23 -0.53 -7.14 -15.82
CA LEU A 23 -1.38 -7.85 -16.77
C LEU A 23 -2.68 -8.37 -16.12
N MET A 24 -2.62 -8.88 -14.89
CA MET A 24 -3.75 -9.50 -14.21
C MET A 24 -4.66 -8.49 -13.49
N ASN A 25 -4.17 -7.31 -13.14
CA ASN A 25 -4.97 -6.27 -12.48
C ASN A 25 -5.74 -5.35 -13.44
N LYS A 26 -5.42 -5.36 -14.73
CA LYS A 26 -6.08 -4.51 -15.74
C LYS A 26 -7.08 -5.32 -16.54
N PHE A 27 -8.33 -4.87 -16.56
CA PHE A 27 -9.31 -5.37 -17.54
C PHE A 27 -8.91 -4.95 -18.95
N SER A 28 -8.98 -5.88 -19.91
CA SER A 28 -8.71 -5.62 -21.32
C SER A 28 -9.70 -6.35 -22.21
N ASN A 29 -10.18 -5.64 -23.24
CA ASN A 29 -11.03 -6.18 -24.30
C ASN A 29 -10.22 -6.72 -25.49
N GLN A 30 -8.89 -6.64 -25.45
CA GLN A 30 -8.04 -7.13 -26.52
C GLN A 30 -7.85 -8.64 -26.39
N ASP A 31 -8.27 -9.42 -27.39
CA ASP A 31 -8.22 -10.89 -27.37
C ASP A 31 -6.83 -11.44 -27.03
N LYS A 32 -5.76 -10.83 -27.55
CA LYS A 32 -4.38 -11.23 -27.26
C LYS A 32 -4.05 -11.08 -25.77
N VAL A 33 -4.49 -9.99 -25.15
CA VAL A 33 -4.28 -9.74 -23.71
C VAL A 33 -5.07 -10.75 -22.89
N GLN A 34 -6.30 -11.06 -23.28
CA GLN A 34 -7.10 -12.09 -22.61
C GLN A 34 -6.51 -13.50 -22.76
N GLN A 35 -5.93 -13.83 -23.92
CA GLN A 35 -5.19 -15.08 -24.10
C GLN A 35 -3.96 -15.16 -23.19
N LEU A 36 -3.17 -14.09 -23.11
CA LEU A 36 -2.03 -13.98 -22.21
C LEU A 36 -2.45 -14.15 -20.74
N GLN A 37 -3.50 -13.47 -20.30
CA GLN A 37 -4.05 -13.62 -18.95
C GLN A 37 -4.43 -15.08 -18.65
N ARG A 38 -5.14 -15.75 -19.58
CA ARG A 38 -5.49 -17.17 -19.42
C ARG A 38 -4.25 -18.08 -19.33
N GLN A 39 -3.23 -17.84 -20.16
CA GLN A 39 -1.99 -18.63 -20.13
C GLN A 39 -1.27 -18.48 -18.80
N ILE A 40 -1.20 -17.26 -18.26
CA ILE A 40 -0.57 -17.00 -16.95
C ILE A 40 -1.35 -17.70 -15.84
N SER A 41 -2.69 -17.59 -15.80
CA SER A 41 -3.51 -18.30 -14.81
C SER A 41 -3.30 -19.82 -14.89
N GLN A 42 -3.24 -20.40 -16.10
CA GLN A 42 -2.99 -21.84 -16.27
C GLN A 42 -1.61 -22.27 -15.77
N GLN A 43 -0.58 -21.47 -16.02
CA GLN A 43 0.77 -21.75 -15.53
C GLN A 43 0.84 -21.72 -14.00
N LEU A 44 0.16 -20.75 -13.38
CA LEU A 44 0.08 -20.64 -11.92
C LEU A 44 -0.70 -21.80 -11.30
N ASP A 45 -1.80 -22.21 -11.94
CA ASP A 45 -2.55 -23.40 -11.53
C ASP A 45 -1.66 -24.65 -11.58
N GLN A 46 -0.85 -24.79 -12.62
CA GLN A 46 0.06 -25.92 -12.74
C GLN A 46 1.14 -25.89 -11.66
N GLN A 47 1.82 -24.76 -11.45
CA GLN A 47 2.84 -24.60 -10.42
C GLN A 47 2.27 -24.86 -9.02
N TYR A 48 1.08 -24.34 -8.72
CA TYR A 48 0.40 -24.60 -7.46
C TYR A 48 0.08 -26.08 -7.29
N ASN A 49 -0.36 -26.76 -8.36
CA ASN A 49 -0.68 -28.18 -8.30
C ASN A 49 0.55 -29.06 -8.07
N GLU A 50 1.73 -28.62 -8.51
CA GLU A 50 3.02 -29.29 -8.31
C GLU A 50 3.58 -29.13 -6.88
N LEU A 51 3.09 -28.16 -6.09
CA LEU A 51 3.52 -27.98 -4.69
C LEU A 51 3.14 -29.16 -3.79
N LEU A 52 3.88 -29.34 -2.69
CA LEU A 52 3.51 -30.29 -1.64
C LEU A 52 2.31 -29.78 -0.84
N ALA A 53 1.55 -30.69 -0.23
CA ALA A 53 0.32 -30.33 0.51
C ALA A 53 0.56 -29.31 1.63
N ASN A 54 1.71 -29.36 2.32
CA ASN A 54 2.05 -28.39 3.36
C ASN A 54 2.40 -27.00 2.79
N GLU A 55 3.02 -26.94 1.62
CA GLU A 55 3.35 -25.71 0.91
C GLU A 55 2.08 -25.05 0.37
N LYS A 56 1.16 -25.85 -0.19
CA LYS A 56 -0.18 -25.37 -0.58
C LYS A 56 -0.91 -24.74 0.60
N ALA A 57 -0.96 -25.44 1.74
CA ALA A 57 -1.62 -24.93 2.94
C ALA A 57 -1.01 -23.60 3.44
N LYS A 58 0.33 -23.48 3.42
CA LYS A 58 1.01 -22.22 3.78
C LYS A 58 0.69 -21.09 2.81
N LEU A 59 0.67 -21.39 1.51
CA LEU A 59 0.38 -20.42 0.47
C LEU A 59 -1.07 -19.93 0.55
N ASP A 60 -2.02 -20.86 0.71
CA ASP A 60 -3.44 -20.53 0.87
C ASP A 60 -3.67 -19.63 2.09
N GLN A 61 -3.04 -19.98 3.23
CA GLN A 61 -3.11 -19.18 4.45
C GLN A 61 -2.49 -17.78 4.26
N TYR A 62 -1.36 -17.69 3.58
CA TYR A 62 -0.72 -16.40 3.28
C TYR A 62 -1.61 -15.52 2.40
N VAL A 63 -2.22 -16.08 1.34
CA VAL A 63 -3.13 -15.34 0.46
C VAL A 63 -4.36 -14.87 1.22
N GLU A 64 -4.96 -15.73 2.05
CA GLU A 64 -6.12 -15.39 2.87
C GLU A 64 -5.82 -14.23 3.83
N VAL A 65 -4.73 -14.32 4.58
CA VAL A 65 -4.30 -13.25 5.50
C VAL A 65 -4.05 -11.95 4.74
N HIS A 66 -3.32 -12.01 3.62
CA HIS A 66 -3.05 -10.82 2.82
C HIS A 66 -4.33 -10.19 2.27
N HIS A 67 -5.25 -11.00 1.74
CA HIS A 67 -6.53 -10.53 1.23
C HIS A 67 -7.37 -9.84 2.32
N ASN A 68 -7.38 -10.40 3.53
CA ASN A 68 -8.10 -9.84 4.67
C ASN A 68 -7.44 -8.55 5.20
N LEU A 69 -6.13 -8.39 5.04
CA LEU A 69 -5.39 -7.19 5.43
C LEU A 69 -5.42 -6.07 4.38
N GLU A 70 -5.72 -6.38 3.11
CA GLU A 70 -5.76 -5.39 2.03
C GLU A 70 -6.77 -4.26 2.27
N PRO A 71 -8.01 -4.52 2.76
CA PRO A 71 -8.95 -3.46 3.16
C PRO A 71 -8.41 -2.60 4.30
N LEU A 72 -7.82 -3.21 5.33
CA LEU A 72 -7.25 -2.48 6.47
C LEU A 72 -6.08 -1.59 6.02
N LYS A 73 -5.22 -2.09 5.13
CA LYS A 73 -4.15 -1.29 4.52
C LYS A 73 -4.73 -0.09 3.76
N LYS A 74 -5.75 -0.30 2.93
CA LYS A 74 -6.41 0.79 2.20
C LYS A 74 -7.08 1.78 3.14
N GLU A 75 -7.68 1.30 4.23
CA GLU A 75 -8.29 2.13 5.26
C GLU A 75 -7.23 3.01 5.93
N ILE A 76 -6.11 2.43 6.39
CA ILE A 76 -4.96 3.16 6.95
C ILE A 76 -4.36 4.15 5.93
N GLU A 77 -4.20 3.74 4.66
CA GLU A 77 -3.71 4.62 3.59
C GLU A 77 -4.72 5.74 3.23
N SER A 78 -6.01 5.52 3.47
CA SER A 78 -7.08 6.49 3.25
C SER A 78 -7.33 7.40 4.44
N GLU A 79 -6.99 6.96 5.65
CA GLU A 79 -6.86 7.80 6.83
C GLU A 79 -5.65 8.71 6.62
N SER A 80 -5.90 9.80 5.89
CA SER A 80 -5.01 10.94 5.91
C SER A 80 -4.80 11.33 7.37
N ILE A 81 -3.55 11.47 7.81
CA ILE A 81 -3.26 12.18 9.05
C ILE A 81 -3.76 13.61 8.81
N ASN A 82 -5.00 13.88 9.22
CA ASN A 82 -5.55 15.23 9.23
C ASN A 82 -4.76 16.02 10.27
N LEU A 83 -3.64 16.58 9.84
CA LEU A 83 -2.94 17.60 10.60
C LEU A 83 -3.87 18.81 10.61
N ASP A 84 -4.38 19.17 11.79
CA ASP A 84 -5.18 20.38 11.98
C ASP A 84 -4.27 21.60 11.79
N THR A 85 -4.06 21.99 10.53
CA THR A 85 -3.14 23.06 10.14
C THR A 85 -3.53 24.40 10.71
N ASP A 86 -4.81 24.58 11.05
CA ASP A 86 -5.33 25.80 11.67
C ASP A 86 -4.77 26.01 13.08
N LYS A 87 -4.33 24.93 13.76
CA LYS A 87 -3.70 24.99 15.08
C LYS A 87 -2.17 25.09 15.05
N LEU A 88 -1.53 24.94 13.89
CA LEU A 88 -0.07 25.06 13.79
C LEU A 88 0.47 26.41 14.28
N PRO A 89 -0.18 27.56 14.02
CA PRO A 89 0.26 28.85 14.56
C PRO A 89 0.27 28.88 16.10
N ASP A 90 -0.77 28.34 16.74
CA ASP A 90 -0.88 28.29 18.20
C ASP A 90 0.18 27.36 18.83
N ILE A 91 0.49 26.24 18.16
CA ILE A 91 1.54 25.33 18.57
C ILE A 91 2.92 25.98 18.40
N LYS A 92 3.17 26.68 17.28
CA LYS A 92 4.41 27.45 17.05
C LYS A 92 4.63 28.46 18.18
N ALA A 93 3.60 29.27 18.49
CA ALA A 93 3.66 30.26 19.56
C ALA A 93 3.98 29.61 20.92
N THR A 94 3.27 28.53 21.28
CA THR A 94 3.49 27.81 22.55
C THR A 94 4.90 27.21 22.66
N MET A 95 5.47 26.71 21.56
CA MET A 95 6.81 26.13 21.55
C MET A 95 7.91 27.19 21.61
N LEU A 96 7.71 28.33 20.93
CA LEU A 96 8.62 29.48 21.00
C LEU A 96 8.64 30.11 22.41
N GLU A 97 7.50 30.23 23.08
CA GLU A 97 7.44 30.67 24.48
C GLU A 97 8.18 29.73 25.45
N LYS A 98 8.22 28.44 25.12
CA LYS A 98 8.93 27.42 25.90
C LYS A 98 10.39 27.26 25.48
N ALA A 99 10.91 28.13 24.62
CA ALA A 99 12.29 28.05 24.18
C ALA A 99 13.25 28.29 25.36
N LYS A 100 14.28 27.45 25.51
CA LYS A 100 15.21 27.52 26.64
C LYS A 100 16.33 28.54 26.43
N ASN A 101 16.61 28.89 25.18
CA ASN A 101 17.61 29.84 24.74
C ASN A 101 17.35 30.22 23.26
N ASP A 102 18.10 31.19 22.77
CA ASP A 102 17.96 31.72 21.40
C ASP A 102 18.24 30.65 20.34
N GLU A 103 19.22 29.76 20.57
CA GLU A 103 19.50 28.66 19.64
C GLU A 103 18.32 27.67 19.52
N HIS A 104 17.62 27.42 20.62
CA HIS A 104 16.43 26.57 20.63
C HIS A 104 15.25 27.28 19.96
N PHE A 105 15.13 28.60 20.14
CA PHE A 105 14.14 29.43 19.47
C PHE A 105 14.33 29.35 17.94
N ASP A 106 15.54 29.64 17.45
CA ASP A 106 15.88 29.63 16.02
C ASP A 106 15.60 28.26 15.38
N LYS A 107 15.91 27.16 16.10
CA LYS A 107 15.61 25.80 15.63
C LYS A 107 14.11 25.54 15.51
N ILE A 108 13.32 25.96 16.50
CA ILE A 108 11.86 25.82 16.45
C ILE A 108 11.31 26.63 15.28
N GLU A 109 11.76 27.88 15.10
CA GLU A 109 11.32 28.75 14.02
C GLU A 109 11.61 28.14 12.64
N GLN A 110 12.84 27.70 12.39
CA GLN A 110 13.22 27.07 11.12
C GLN A 110 12.43 25.79 10.82
N LEU A 111 12.09 25.00 11.84
CA LEU A 111 11.30 23.79 11.67
C LEU A 111 9.86 24.10 11.24
N PHE A 112 9.23 25.09 11.88
CA PHE A 112 7.88 25.51 11.50
C PHE A 112 7.85 26.20 10.14
N ASP A 113 8.86 26.97 9.77
CA ASP A 113 8.92 27.62 8.45
C ASP A 113 9.09 26.59 7.31
N ARG A 114 9.89 25.54 7.54
CA ARG A 114 10.00 24.42 6.58
C ARG A 114 8.70 23.62 6.46
N LEU A 115 8.00 23.45 7.58
CA LEU A 115 6.69 22.79 7.59
C LEU A 115 5.67 23.60 6.80
N ASP A 116 5.61 24.92 7.02
CA ASP A 116 4.72 25.84 6.30
C ASP A 116 5.01 25.84 4.79
N GLN A 117 6.29 25.87 4.39
CA GLN A 117 6.70 25.73 2.99
C GLN A 117 6.31 24.39 2.36
N SER A 118 6.31 23.30 3.14
CA SER A 118 5.95 21.97 2.64
C SER A 118 4.43 21.79 2.53
N LEU A 119 3.65 22.54 3.30
CA LEU A 119 2.19 22.51 3.29
C LEU A 119 1.58 23.47 2.26
N ASN A 120 2.21 24.64 2.06
CA ASN A 120 1.71 25.71 1.19
C ASN A 120 2.50 25.86 -0.14
N GLY A 121 3.49 25.00 -0.39
CA GLY A 121 4.36 25.01 -1.57
C GLY A 121 3.91 24.10 -2.71
#